data_AF-A0A7X2SX05-F1
#
_entry.id   AF-A0A7X2SX05-F1
#
_cell.length_a   1.000
_cell.length_b   1.000
_cell.length_c   1.000
_cell.angle_alpha   90.00
_cell.angle_beta   90.00
_cell.angle_gamma   90.00
#
_symmetry.space_group_name_H-M   'P 1'
#
loop_
_entity.id
_entity.type
_entity.pdbx_description
1 polymer ?
#
loop_
_entity_poly.entity_id
_entity_poly.type
_entity_poly.pdbx_seq_one_letter_code
_entity_poly.pdbx_strand_id
1 'polypeptide(L)'
;ATFNRLQSRTGLEQIEPVKQKRVYGVYHHFYNHPYNIIGMEILAKDLYPEVFRDLDPTADYHHIVTHFTGLPDAPVILSTP
;
A
#
# COMPACT_ATOMS: atom_id res chain seq x y z
N ALA A 1 -15.41 0.76 -1.17
CA ALA A 1 -16.41 0.31 -2.16
C ALA A 1 -15.78 -0.32 -3.41
N THR A 2 -14.90 0.41 -4.12
CA THR A 2 -14.24 -0.11 -5.34
C THR A 2 -13.34 -1.31 -5.09
N PHE A 3 -12.53 -1.30 -4.03
CA PHE A 3 -11.63 -2.41 -3.68
C PHE A 3 -12.39 -3.72 -3.41
N ASN A 4 -13.44 -3.66 -2.59
CA ASN A 4 -14.31 -4.82 -2.33
C ASN A 4 -14.91 -5.39 -3.62
N ARG A 5 -15.34 -4.53 -4.57
CA ARG A 5 -15.84 -4.98 -5.87
C ARG A 5 -14.77 -5.71 -6.69
N LEU A 6 -13.50 -5.31 -6.59
CA LEU A 6 -12.40 -6.03 -7.24
C LEU A 6 -12.19 -7.41 -6.60
N GLN A 7 -12.25 -7.50 -5.27
CA GLN A 7 -12.10 -8.77 -4.55
C GLN A 7 -13.24 -9.77 -4.87
N SER A 8 -14.47 -9.29 -5.03
CA SER A 8 -15.66 -10.12 -5.34
C SER A 8 -15.76 -10.56 -6.81
N ARG A 9 -14.71 -10.40 -7.62
CA ARG A 9 -14.71 -10.89 -9.00
C ARG A 9 -14.77 -12.42 -9.02
N THR A 10 -15.62 -12.98 -9.89
CA THR A 10 -15.69 -14.43 -10.13
C THR A 10 -14.29 -15.01 -10.36
N GLY A 11 -13.98 -16.08 -9.63
CA GLY A 11 -12.65 -16.71 -9.62
C GLY A 11 -11.69 -16.12 -8.59
N LEU A 12 -11.61 -14.79 -8.48
CA LEU A 12 -10.74 -14.15 -7.49
C LEU A 12 -11.26 -14.38 -6.06
N GLU A 13 -12.55 -14.19 -5.81
CA GLU A 13 -13.15 -14.43 -4.49
C GLU A 13 -12.95 -15.86 -3.93
N GLN A 14 -12.59 -16.82 -4.80
CA GLN A 14 -12.47 -18.23 -4.44
C GLN A 14 -11.05 -18.62 -3.98
N ILE A 15 -10.03 -17.79 -4.22
CA ILE A 15 -8.66 -18.11 -3.82
C ILE A 15 -8.46 -17.93 -2.31
N GLU A 16 -7.58 -18.75 -1.73
CA GLU A 16 -7.37 -18.78 -0.29
C GLU A 16 -6.93 -17.43 0.31
N PRO A 17 -6.02 -16.65 -0.31
CA PRO A 17 -5.67 -15.31 0.20
C PRO A 17 -6.88 -14.37 0.34
N VAL A 18 -7.84 -14.44 -0.58
CA VAL A 18 -9.04 -13.58 -0.53
C VAL A 18 -9.98 -14.01 0.59
N LYS A 19 -10.18 -15.33 0.76
CA LYS A 19 -10.96 -15.89 1.88
C LYS A 19 -10.35 -15.57 3.25
N GLN A 20 -9.02 -15.55 3.33
CA GLN A 20 -8.26 -15.22 4.53
C GLN A 20 -8.10 -13.71 4.78
N LYS A 21 -8.71 -12.85 3.96
CA LYS A 21 -8.56 -11.38 4.04
C LYS A 21 -7.10 -10.93 3.94
N ARG A 22 -6.29 -11.65 3.17
CA ARG A 22 -4.89 -11.34 2.85
C ARG A 22 -4.80 -10.79 1.43
N VAL A 23 -5.50 -9.69 1.18
CA VAL A 23 -5.57 -9.05 -0.13
C VAL A 23 -5.35 -7.57 0.08
N TYR A 24 -4.30 -7.05 -0.53
CA TYR A 24 -3.86 -5.68 -0.32
C TYR A 24 -3.86 -4.95 -1.65
N GLY A 25 -4.12 -3.65 -1.60
CA GLY A 25 -3.98 -2.76 -2.74
C GLY A 25 -2.81 -1.82 -2.52
N VAL A 26 -2.01 -1.62 -3.56
CA VAL A 26 -0.87 -0.69 -3.57
C VAL A 26 -1.07 0.29 -4.73
N TYR A 27 -0.73 1.56 -4.52
CA TYR A 27 -0.82 2.57 -5.57
C TYR A 27 0.01 2.16 -6.79
N HIS A 28 -0.65 2.11 -7.96
CA HIS A 28 -0.09 1.48 -9.15
C HIS A 28 1.22 2.12 -9.62
N HIS A 29 1.34 3.45 -9.58
CA HIS A 29 2.50 4.15 -10.14
C HIS A 29 3.82 3.87 -9.41
N PHE A 30 3.80 3.25 -8.22
CA PHE A 30 5.03 2.79 -7.57
C PHE A 30 5.85 1.82 -8.42
N TYR A 31 5.28 1.22 -9.48
CA TYR A 31 6.05 0.42 -10.45
C TYR A 31 7.16 1.21 -11.18
N ASN A 32 7.02 2.53 -11.33
CA ASN A 32 7.97 3.38 -12.06
C ASN A 32 8.07 4.80 -11.48
N HIS A 33 7.81 4.95 -10.18
CA HIS A 33 7.94 6.23 -9.47
C HIS A 33 9.25 6.27 -8.69
N PRO A 34 9.94 7.43 -8.58
CA PRO A 34 11.13 7.57 -7.73
C PRO A 34 10.86 7.29 -6.24
N TYR A 35 9.59 7.24 -5.82
CA TYR A 35 9.18 6.95 -4.44
C TYR A 35 8.73 5.48 -4.28
N ASN A 36 9.20 4.59 -5.16
CA ASN A 36 8.88 3.16 -5.14
C ASN A 36 9.25 2.46 -3.82
N ILE A 37 10.19 3.01 -3.05
CA ILE A 37 10.55 2.53 -1.71
C ILE A 37 9.33 2.46 -0.79
N ILE A 38 8.40 3.42 -0.90
CA ILE A 38 7.16 3.43 -0.14
C ILE A 38 6.27 2.24 -0.52
N GLY A 39 6.21 1.88 -1.80
CA GLY A 39 5.54 0.67 -2.26
C GLY A 39 6.18 -0.60 -1.68
N MET A 40 7.51 -0.65 -1.56
CA MET A 40 8.22 -1.76 -0.94
C MET A 40 7.94 -1.89 0.56
N GLU A 41 7.87 -0.77 1.27
CA GLU A 41 7.54 -0.74 2.71
C GLU A 41 6.12 -1.21 2.98
N ILE A 42 5.15 -0.79 2.15
CA ILE A 42 3.77 -1.30 2.20
C ILE A 42 3.76 -2.82 2.02
N LEU A 43 4.43 -3.34 0.99
CA LEU A 43 4.50 -4.79 0.75
C LEU A 43 5.19 -5.53 1.90
N ALA A 44 6.24 -4.97 2.47
CA ALA A 44 6.94 -5.57 3.61
C ALA A 44 6.00 -5.71 4.82
N LYS A 45 5.23 -4.65 5.11
CA LYS A 45 4.27 -4.64 6.23
C LYS A 45 3.08 -5.57 5.99
N ASP A 46 2.54 -5.61 4.77
CA ASP A 46 1.43 -6.49 4.41
C ASP A 46 1.82 -7.98 4.46
N LEU A 47 3.05 -8.31 4.05
CA LEU A 47 3.54 -9.69 4.02
C LEU A 47 4.04 -10.18 5.38
N TYR A 48 4.66 -9.31 6.19
CA TYR A 48 5.30 -9.66 7.46
C TYR A 48 4.99 -8.63 8.57
N PRO A 49 3.70 -8.49 8.97
CA PRO A 49 3.27 -7.42 9.87
C PRO A 49 3.94 -7.46 11.25
N GLU A 50 4.28 -8.65 11.76
CA GLU A 50 4.95 -8.80 13.07
C GLU A 50 6.40 -8.31 13.05
N VAL A 51 7.08 -8.51 11.92
CA VAL A 51 8.49 -8.13 11.71
C VAL A 51 8.58 -6.63 11.46
N PHE A 52 7.65 -6.08 10.67
CA PHE A 52 7.63 -4.66 10.29
C PHE A 52 6.52 -3.88 11.00
N ARG A 53 6.22 -4.22 12.26
CA ARG A 53 5.14 -3.58 13.02
C ARG A 53 5.33 -2.06 13.14
N ASP A 54 6.58 -1.64 13.28
CA ASP A 54 7.00 -0.25 13.53
C ASP A 54 7.20 0.55 12.22
N LEU A 55 7.15 -0.10 11.05
CA LEU A 55 7.32 0.57 9.76
C LEU A 55 6.09 1.44 9.44
N ASP A 56 6.28 2.71 9.10
CA ASP A 56 5.19 3.62 8.72
C ASP A 56 5.44 4.22 7.32
N PRO A 57 4.97 3.52 6.26
CA PRO A 57 5.16 3.99 4.89
C PRO A 57 4.50 5.35 4.61
N THR A 58 3.49 5.73 5.40
CA THR A 58 2.83 7.03 5.22
C THR A 58 3.70 8.14 5.78
N ALA A 59 4.26 7.95 6.98
CA ALA A 59 5.23 8.89 7.55
C ALA A 59 6.47 9.06 6.65
N ASP A 60 7.01 7.96 6.11
CA ASP A 60 8.16 8.00 5.21
C ASP A 60 7.83 8.71 3.87
N TYR A 61 6.61 8.52 3.34
CA TYR A 61 6.13 9.30 2.19
C TYR A 61 6.07 10.81 2.50
N HIS A 62 5.51 11.18 3.66
CA HIS A 62 5.46 12.57 4.11
C HIS A 62 6.86 13.16 4.29
N HIS A 63 7.81 12.37 4.81
CA HIS A 63 9.20 12.77 4.90
C HIS A 63 9.77 13.08 3.51
N ILE A 64 9.58 12.19 2.53
CA ILE A 64 10.07 12.41 1.16
C ILE A 64 9.50 13.70 0.56
N VAL A 65 8.18 13.88 0.66
CA VAL A 65 7.47 15.04 0.11
C VAL A 65 7.98 16.34 0.74
N THR A 66 8.09 16.39 2.06
CA THR A 66 8.44 17.63 2.80
C THR A 66 9.92 17.97 2.76
N HIS A 67 10.81 16.99 2.63
CA HIS A 67 12.26 17.21 2.71
C HIS A 67 12.94 17.35 1.35
N PHE A 68 12.39 16.71 0.31
CA PHE A 68 13.02 16.68 -1.02
C PHE A 68 12.21 17.37 -2.11
N THR A 69 11.05 17.97 -1.77
CA THR A 69 10.20 18.67 -2.73
C THR A 69 9.68 20.00 -2.16
N GLY A 70 9.00 20.80 -3.00
CA GLY A 70 8.24 21.97 -2.58
C GLY A 70 6.71 21.74 -2.56
N LEU A 71 6.27 20.48 -2.60
CA LEU A 71 4.86 20.14 -2.60
C LEU A 71 4.27 20.28 -1.18
N PRO A 72 2.96 20.62 -1.07
CA PRO A 72 2.30 20.70 0.22
C PRO A 72 2.18 19.32 0.86
N ASP A 73 2.24 19.31 2.19
CA ASP A 73 1.97 18.11 2.98
C ASP A 73 0.46 17.85 3.03
N ALA A 74 -0.03 16.94 2.18
CA ALA A 74 -1.44 16.68 1.97
C ALA A 74 -1.83 15.24 2.36
N PRO A 75 -3.10 14.99 2.74
CA PRO A 75 -3.57 13.63 2.99
C PRO A 75 -3.40 12.73 1.76
N VAL A 76 -2.92 11.50 1.98
CA VAL A 76 -2.67 10.52 0.91
C VAL A 76 -3.31 9.16 1.18
N ILE A 77 -3.64 8.44 0.12
CA ILE A 77 -4.03 7.03 0.15
C ILE A 77 -3.02 6.27 -0.70
N LEU A 78 -2.09 5.59 -0.04
CA LEU A 78 -0.98 4.87 -0.69
C LEU A 78 -1.29 3.38 -0.88
N SER A 79 -2.14 2.84 -0.02
CA SER A 79 -2.58 1.45 -0.03
C SER A 79 -4.00 1.28 0.50
N THR A 80 -4.53 0.08 0.35
CA THR A 80 -5.72 -0.39 1.08
C THR A 80 -5.43 -1.76 1.67
N PRO A 81 -5.77 -2.00 2.94
CA PRO A 81 -5.80 -3.34 3.51
C PRO A 81 -6.97 -4.15 2.94
#